data_AF-A0A3M1J9P9-F1
#
_entry.id   AF-A0A3M1J9P9-F1
#
_cell.length_a   1.000
_cell.length_b   1.000
_cell.length_c   1.000
_cell.angle_alpha   90.00
_cell.angle_beta   90.00
_cell.angle_gamma   90.00
#
_symmetry.space_group_name_H-M   'P 1'
#
loop_
_entity.id
_entity.type
_entity.pdbx_description
1 polymer ?
#
loop_
_entity_poly.entity_id
_entity_poly.type
_entity_poly.pdbx_seq_one_letter_code
_entity_poly.pdbx_strand_id
1 'polypeptide(L)'
;MSRNLLGTQTSPYLLQHKDNPVHWHPWGEAALEEARASGKPILLSIGYAACHWCHVMAHESFEDEEVAAVMNELFVNIKVDREERPDVDMIYMNALHALGEQGGWPLTMFLTPEGKPFWGGTYFPKTPRYGRPGFISVLKEVARVFHEEPEKIENNAAALFSHVSPRPGRRAQGDITEAHIADAARSLTQLCDPHKGGLRGAPKFPQTPLFAFLWRAALRYGDASAREAVIRTLTHICQGGIMDHLGGGFARYTVDAGWLVPHFEKMLYDNAQLVELLTSVWQETGEALFGERVRESVAWLLREMRLPEGGFASSLDADSEGEEGRFYVWSLDEIIAVLGDEDAASFAAAYDARKQGNWEGKIILNRLGSQRLGSNEEEARLKEMRAKLLEARSRRVRPGFDDKVLADWNGLTISALAKAGQAFGEADWIAAAESAFNFVRTRMNRADRLLHSWRAG
;
A
#
# COMPACT_ATOMS: atom_id res chain seq x y z
N MET A 1 25.63 24.44 5.46
CA MET A 1 24.81 24.59 6.68
C MET A 1 23.94 23.36 6.74
N SER A 2 24.18 22.47 7.71
CA SER A 2 23.36 21.28 7.91
C SER A 2 22.04 21.72 8.53
N ARG A 3 20.97 21.71 7.75
CA ARG A 3 19.60 22.04 8.17
C ARG A 3 18.64 21.12 7.43
N ASN A 4 17.47 20.88 7.99
CA ASN A 4 16.41 20.15 7.28
C ASN A 4 15.94 20.96 6.05
N LEU A 5 15.91 20.31 4.87
CA LEU A 5 15.56 20.91 3.58
C LEU A 5 14.18 20.50 3.07
N LEU A 6 13.46 19.63 3.80
CA LEU A 6 12.19 19.08 3.35
C LEU A 6 11.05 20.10 3.31
N GLY A 7 11.16 21.22 4.02
CA GLY A 7 10.18 22.31 3.98
C GLY A 7 10.03 22.99 2.60
N THR A 8 10.89 22.67 1.63
CA THR A 8 10.81 23.15 0.24
C THR A 8 10.20 22.14 -0.73
N GLN A 9 9.86 20.94 -0.27
CA GLN A 9 9.35 19.86 -1.11
C GLN A 9 7.84 19.95 -1.30
N THR A 10 7.32 19.30 -2.34
CA THR A 10 5.89 19.26 -2.64
C THR A 10 5.20 18.01 -2.09
N SER A 11 5.91 16.89 -1.93
CA SER A 11 5.34 15.65 -1.38
C SER A 11 4.72 15.88 0.01
N PRO A 12 3.46 15.48 0.26
CA PRO A 12 2.88 15.49 1.61
C PRO A 12 3.73 14.70 2.61
N TYR A 13 4.22 13.52 2.18
CA TYR A 13 5.07 12.66 3.01
C TYR A 13 6.37 13.37 3.43
N LEU A 14 7.08 14.01 2.49
CA LEU A 14 8.31 14.73 2.83
C LEU A 14 8.03 15.92 3.75
N LEU A 15 6.93 16.65 3.50
CA LEU A 15 6.53 17.80 4.30
C LEU A 15 6.13 17.42 5.73
N GLN A 16 5.65 16.20 5.98
CA GLN A 16 5.41 15.70 7.35
C GLN A 16 6.69 15.69 8.20
N HIS A 17 7.86 15.57 7.57
CA HIS A 17 9.16 15.51 8.25
C HIS A 17 9.95 16.83 8.25
N LYS A 18 9.35 17.94 7.80
CA LYS A 18 10.06 19.22 7.63
C LYS A 18 10.54 19.84 8.95
N ASP A 19 9.86 19.52 10.05
CA ASP A 19 10.12 20.08 11.38
C ASP A 19 10.94 19.13 12.26
N ASN A 20 11.32 17.95 11.74
CA ASN A 20 12.18 17.01 12.45
C ASN A 20 13.57 17.62 12.73
N PRO A 21 14.17 17.33 13.89
CA PRO A 21 15.54 17.77 14.22
C PRO A 21 16.61 17.13 13.32
N VAL A 22 16.29 16.04 12.62
CA VAL A 22 17.17 15.44 11.61
C VAL A 22 17.36 16.40 10.43
N HIS A 23 18.60 16.61 10.00
CA HIS A 23 18.98 17.41 8.85
C HIS A 23 18.69 16.63 7.55
N TRP A 24 17.40 16.48 7.24
CA TRP A 24 16.96 15.75 6.06
C TRP A 24 17.26 16.50 4.76
N HIS A 25 17.79 15.76 3.78
CA HIS A 25 17.88 16.15 2.38
C HIS A 25 16.86 15.40 1.54
N PRO A 26 16.27 16.02 0.50
CA PRO A 26 15.63 15.28 -0.56
C PRO A 26 16.68 14.53 -1.39
N TRP A 27 16.27 13.45 -2.06
CA TRP A 27 17.15 12.74 -2.98
C TRP A 27 17.54 13.60 -4.18
N GLY A 28 18.85 13.74 -4.42
CA GLY A 28 19.39 14.48 -5.57
C GLY A 28 20.89 14.66 -5.49
N GLU A 29 21.49 15.23 -6.55
CA GLU A 29 22.94 15.39 -6.66
C GLU A 29 23.53 16.20 -5.50
N ALA A 30 22.83 17.25 -5.03
CA ALA A 30 23.28 18.06 -3.91
C ALA A 30 23.52 17.25 -2.61
N ALA A 31 22.69 16.23 -2.34
CA ALA A 31 22.86 15.36 -1.18
C ALA A 31 24.06 14.42 -1.35
N LEU A 32 24.28 13.92 -2.57
CA LEU A 32 25.44 13.08 -2.90
C LEU A 32 26.75 13.89 -2.85
N GLU A 33 26.75 15.11 -3.35
CA GLU A 33 27.88 16.04 -3.27
C GLU A 33 28.24 16.37 -1.81
N GLU A 34 27.24 16.60 -0.94
CA GLU A 34 27.48 16.80 0.48
C GLU A 34 28.09 15.56 1.15
N ALA A 35 27.61 14.36 0.82
CA ALA A 35 28.18 13.12 1.33
C ALA A 35 29.65 12.96 0.89
N ARG A 36 29.97 13.26 -0.37
CA ARG A 36 31.36 13.21 -0.88
C ARG A 36 32.24 14.26 -0.21
N ALA A 37 31.76 15.49 -0.06
CA ALA A 37 32.53 16.58 0.53
C ALA A 37 32.78 16.39 2.04
N SER A 38 31.81 15.82 2.76
CA SER A 38 31.92 15.55 4.20
C SER A 38 32.61 14.22 4.51
N GLY A 39 32.74 13.32 3.53
CA GLY A 39 33.27 11.97 3.72
C GLY A 39 32.38 11.08 4.60
N LYS A 40 31.11 11.46 4.79
CA LYS A 40 30.15 10.71 5.62
C LYS A 40 29.36 9.71 4.77
N PRO A 41 28.99 8.55 5.34
CA PRO A 41 28.01 7.67 4.70
C PRO A 41 26.63 8.34 4.62
N ILE A 42 25.80 7.82 3.71
CA ILE A 42 24.42 8.26 3.55
C ILE A 42 23.50 7.33 4.34
N LEU A 43 22.57 7.91 5.10
CA LEU A 43 21.41 7.20 5.62
C LEU A 43 20.20 7.56 4.76
N LEU A 44 19.73 6.60 3.97
CA LEU A 44 18.58 6.72 3.10
C LEU A 44 17.34 6.13 3.77
N SER A 45 16.32 6.93 3.99
CA SER A 45 15.02 6.49 4.54
C SER A 45 13.89 6.71 3.54
N ILE A 46 13.38 5.62 2.98
CA ILE A 46 12.30 5.61 1.98
C ILE A 46 10.98 5.20 2.65
N GLY A 47 9.92 5.95 2.37
CA GLY A 47 8.55 5.65 2.79
C GLY A 47 7.53 6.37 1.92
N TYR A 48 6.29 6.44 2.37
CA TYR A 48 5.18 7.13 1.70
C TYR A 48 4.14 7.56 2.75
N ALA A 49 3.23 8.45 2.38
CA ALA A 49 2.38 9.19 3.33
C ALA A 49 1.48 8.30 4.20
N ALA A 50 0.95 7.21 3.65
CA ALA A 50 0.00 6.32 4.31
C ALA A 50 0.65 5.13 5.07
N CYS A 51 1.97 5.16 5.26
CA CYS A 51 2.74 4.06 5.84
C CYS A 51 2.79 4.12 7.38
N HIS A 52 2.01 3.28 8.07
CA HIS A 52 2.00 3.22 9.55
C HIS A 52 3.40 3.07 10.17
N TRP A 53 4.17 2.06 9.77
CA TRP A 53 5.51 1.83 10.33
C TRP A 53 6.50 2.96 10.03
N CYS A 54 6.25 3.75 8.99
CA CYS A 54 7.04 4.93 8.69
C CYS A 54 6.75 6.05 9.70
N HIS A 55 5.48 6.22 10.11
CA HIS A 55 5.11 7.15 11.19
C HIS A 55 5.63 6.69 12.54
N VAL A 56 5.51 5.40 12.86
CA VAL A 56 6.07 4.82 14.10
C VAL A 56 7.57 5.13 14.21
N MET A 57 8.35 4.85 13.16
CA MET A 57 9.78 5.15 13.18
C MET A 57 10.06 6.65 13.25
N ALA A 58 9.23 7.48 12.63
CA ALA A 58 9.38 8.93 12.71
C ALA A 58 9.16 9.46 14.13
N HIS A 59 8.06 9.09 14.76
CA HIS A 59 7.73 9.50 16.13
C HIS A 59 8.71 8.95 17.15
N GLU A 60 9.11 7.68 17.04
CA GLU A 60 10.02 7.08 18.00
C GLU A 60 11.48 7.58 17.84
N SER A 61 11.90 7.83 16.60
CA SER A 61 13.33 8.05 16.29
C SER A 61 13.62 9.37 15.60
N PHE A 62 12.93 9.74 14.52
CA PHE A 62 13.32 10.93 13.74
C PHE A 62 12.89 12.25 14.37
N GLU A 63 11.95 12.24 15.31
CA GLU A 63 11.52 13.41 16.10
C GLU A 63 12.31 13.54 17.41
N ASP A 64 13.08 12.52 17.80
CA ASP A 64 13.86 12.51 19.02
C ASP A 64 15.21 13.20 18.84
N GLU A 65 15.48 14.20 19.68
CA GLU A 65 16.70 15.03 19.62
C GLU A 65 17.99 14.22 19.81
N GLU A 66 17.98 13.19 20.67
CA GLU A 66 19.17 12.37 20.93
C GLU A 66 19.51 11.51 19.70
N VAL A 67 18.51 10.85 19.14
CA VAL A 67 18.66 10.06 17.91
C VAL A 67 19.08 10.97 16.75
N ALA A 68 18.41 12.11 16.58
CA ALA A 68 18.70 13.05 15.50
C ALA A 68 20.11 13.64 15.60
N ALA A 69 20.61 13.94 16.80
CA ALA A 69 21.98 14.40 17.00
C ALA A 69 22.98 13.37 16.48
N VAL A 70 22.80 12.08 16.80
CA VAL A 70 23.66 10.99 16.31
C VAL A 70 23.56 10.85 14.79
N MET A 71 22.35 10.92 14.23
CA MET A 71 22.14 10.88 12.78
C MET A 71 22.85 12.04 12.06
N ASN A 72 22.71 13.26 12.57
CA ASN A 72 23.28 14.47 11.99
C ASN A 72 24.80 14.51 12.10
N GLU A 73 25.35 13.97 13.20
CA GLU A 73 26.79 13.84 13.40
C GLU A 73 27.40 12.85 12.41
N LEU A 74 26.78 11.68 12.24
CA LEU A 74 27.43 10.55 11.57
C LEU A 74 27.05 10.38 10.09
N PHE A 75 25.93 10.94 9.64
CA PHE A 75 25.39 10.65 8.31
C PHE A 75 24.98 11.91 7.54
N VAL A 76 24.96 11.79 6.21
CA VAL A 76 24.07 12.62 5.36
C VAL A 76 22.73 11.92 5.27
N ASN A 77 21.70 12.54 5.85
CA ASN A 77 20.38 11.94 6.01
C ASN A 77 19.49 12.31 4.81
N ILE A 78 19.04 11.30 4.05
CA ILE A 78 18.18 11.50 2.88
C ILE A 78 16.81 10.87 3.12
N LYS A 79 15.74 11.65 2.89
CA LYS A 79 14.35 11.19 2.95
C LYS A 79 13.77 11.11 1.54
N VAL A 80 13.10 10.00 1.23
CA VAL A 80 12.49 9.77 -0.10
C VAL A 80 11.04 9.34 0.03
N ASP A 81 10.19 10.01 -0.74
CA ASP A 81 8.84 9.54 -1.03
C ASP A 81 8.91 8.53 -2.18
N ARG A 82 8.59 7.27 -1.86
CA ARG A 82 8.50 6.16 -2.82
C ARG A 82 7.54 6.47 -3.96
N GLU A 83 6.44 7.16 -3.67
CA GLU A 83 5.41 7.43 -4.67
C GLU A 83 5.89 8.44 -5.71
N GLU A 84 6.77 9.37 -5.34
CA GLU A 84 7.41 10.30 -6.29
C GLU A 84 8.65 9.70 -6.97
N ARG A 85 9.39 8.83 -6.27
CA ARG A 85 10.63 8.20 -6.75
C ARG A 85 10.59 6.66 -6.66
N PRO A 86 9.67 6.01 -7.39
CA PRO A 86 9.57 4.55 -7.39
C PRO A 86 10.81 3.89 -8.00
N ASP A 87 11.55 4.61 -8.85
CA ASP A 87 12.83 4.20 -9.39
C ASP A 87 13.89 4.01 -8.29
N VAL A 88 13.99 4.96 -7.36
CA VAL A 88 14.91 4.91 -6.22
C VAL A 88 14.50 3.79 -5.26
N ASP A 89 13.21 3.71 -4.92
CA ASP A 89 12.67 2.64 -4.08
C ASP A 89 12.99 1.25 -4.61
N MET A 90 12.75 1.00 -5.90
CA MET A 90 12.98 -0.30 -6.53
C MET A 90 14.46 -0.71 -6.46
N ILE A 91 15.39 0.21 -6.73
CA ILE A 91 16.83 -0.05 -6.65
C ILE A 91 17.20 -0.53 -5.24
N TYR A 92 16.77 0.19 -4.22
CA TYR A 92 17.17 -0.08 -2.85
C TYR A 92 16.39 -1.23 -2.19
N MET A 93 15.14 -1.46 -2.59
CA MET A 93 14.38 -2.66 -2.18
C MET A 93 15.02 -3.93 -2.75
N ASN A 94 15.50 -3.89 -4.00
CA ASN A 94 16.25 -5.01 -4.58
C ASN A 94 17.58 -5.25 -3.86
N ALA A 95 18.25 -4.19 -3.39
CA ALA A 95 19.45 -4.31 -2.58
C ALA A 95 19.15 -5.02 -1.24
N LEU A 96 18.04 -4.67 -0.60
CA LEU A 96 17.59 -5.31 0.65
C LEU A 96 17.28 -6.79 0.43
N HIS A 97 16.57 -7.16 -0.64
CA HIS A 97 16.33 -8.57 -0.98
C HIS A 97 17.63 -9.33 -1.27
N ALA A 98 18.64 -8.69 -1.88
CA ALA A 98 19.95 -9.31 -2.11
C ALA A 98 20.73 -9.59 -0.81
N LEU A 99 20.41 -8.87 0.29
CA LEU A 99 20.89 -9.18 1.64
C LEU A 99 20.17 -10.38 2.29
N GLY A 100 19.13 -10.93 1.64
CA GLY A 100 18.29 -11.99 2.20
C GLY A 100 17.22 -11.49 3.16
N GLU A 101 17.06 -10.17 3.30
CA GLU A 101 16.05 -9.56 4.16
C GLU A 101 14.68 -9.55 3.47
N GLN A 102 13.62 -9.57 4.28
CA GLN A 102 12.26 -9.34 3.79
C GLN A 102 12.06 -7.86 3.46
N GLY A 103 11.52 -7.57 2.28
CA GLY A 103 11.19 -6.22 1.87
C GLY A 103 10.02 -5.62 2.65
N GLY A 104 10.02 -4.31 2.81
CA GLY A 104 8.96 -3.55 3.48
C GLY A 104 9.34 -2.10 3.72
N TRP A 105 8.38 -1.31 4.21
CA TRP A 105 8.59 0.10 4.56
C TRP A 105 8.36 0.32 6.06
N PRO A 106 9.09 1.24 6.71
CA PRO A 106 10.12 2.12 6.15
C PRO A 106 11.33 1.32 5.69
N LEU A 107 11.92 1.71 4.55
CA LEU A 107 13.15 1.11 4.05
C LEU A 107 14.31 2.00 4.47
N THR A 108 15.19 1.47 5.33
CA THR A 108 16.35 2.18 5.87
C THR A 108 17.63 1.57 5.32
N MET A 109 18.31 2.30 4.44
CA MET A 109 19.51 1.84 3.74
C MET A 109 20.70 2.73 4.06
N PHE A 110 21.87 2.11 4.19
CA PHE A 110 23.14 2.78 4.38
C PHE A 110 23.98 2.68 3.11
N LEU A 111 24.41 3.83 2.60
CA LEU A 111 25.06 3.95 1.31
C LEU A 111 26.43 4.62 1.44
N THR A 112 27.32 4.32 0.49
CA THR A 112 28.54 5.10 0.29
C THR A 112 28.20 6.52 -0.22
N PRO A 113 29.14 7.48 -0.19
CA PRO A 113 28.94 8.81 -0.76
C PRO A 113 28.55 8.84 -2.26
N GLU A 114 28.83 7.75 -2.98
CA GLU A 114 28.43 7.55 -4.38
C GLU A 114 27.02 6.95 -4.54
N GLY A 115 26.30 6.74 -3.43
CA GLY A 115 24.96 6.17 -3.42
C GLY A 115 24.91 4.63 -3.55
N LYS A 116 26.03 3.93 -3.38
CA LYS A 116 26.06 2.45 -3.46
C LYS A 116 25.59 1.85 -2.13
N PRO A 117 24.57 0.97 -2.11
CA PRO A 117 24.11 0.36 -0.87
C PRO A 117 25.13 -0.65 -0.36
N PHE A 118 25.41 -0.65 0.94
CA PHE A 118 26.29 -1.66 1.57
C PHE A 118 25.62 -2.43 2.71
N TRP A 119 24.59 -1.86 3.34
CA TRP A 119 23.79 -2.53 4.38
C TRP A 119 22.44 -1.84 4.56
N GLY A 120 21.47 -2.50 5.18
CA GLY A 120 20.18 -1.89 5.49
C GLY A 120 19.19 -2.85 6.11
N GLY A 121 17.99 -2.35 6.33
CA GLY A 121 16.87 -3.06 6.92
C GLY A 121 15.56 -2.31 6.69
N THR A 122 14.51 -2.78 7.35
CA THR A 122 13.22 -2.10 7.35
C THR A 122 13.11 -1.16 8.56
N TYR A 123 12.35 -1.58 9.57
CA TYR A 123 12.16 -0.87 10.83
C TYR A 123 13.27 -1.16 11.85
N PHE A 124 13.82 -0.10 12.45
CA PHE A 124 14.75 -0.18 13.58
C PHE A 124 14.12 0.52 14.80
N PRO A 125 13.93 -0.18 15.94
CA PRO A 125 13.32 0.42 17.12
C PRO A 125 14.29 1.39 17.81
N LYS A 126 13.76 2.44 18.46
CA LYS A 126 14.60 3.39 19.22
C LYS A 126 15.46 2.67 20.26
N THR A 127 14.83 1.81 21.05
CA THR A 127 15.45 0.98 22.10
C THR A 127 15.45 -0.49 21.69
N PRO A 128 16.40 -1.32 22.18
CA PRO A 128 16.42 -2.74 21.85
C PRO A 128 15.09 -3.44 22.17
N ARG A 129 14.44 -4.01 21.14
CA ARG A 129 13.17 -4.74 21.25
C ARG A 129 13.09 -5.82 20.18
N TYR A 130 12.33 -6.88 20.46
CA TYR A 130 12.11 -7.99 19.52
C TYR A 130 13.40 -8.63 18.98
N GLY A 131 14.45 -8.69 19.80
CA GLY A 131 15.76 -9.21 19.39
C GLY A 131 16.54 -8.29 18.43
N ARG A 132 16.07 -7.07 18.17
CA ARG A 132 16.75 -6.07 17.36
C ARG A 132 17.51 -5.07 18.23
N PRO A 133 18.71 -4.63 17.83
CA PRO A 133 19.43 -3.54 18.50
C PRO A 133 18.65 -2.22 18.41
N GLY A 134 18.90 -1.31 19.36
CA GLY A 134 18.37 0.05 19.31
C GLY A 134 19.01 0.85 18.20
N PHE A 135 18.28 1.80 17.62
CA PHE A 135 18.69 2.51 16.42
C PHE A 135 20.00 3.29 16.59
N ILE A 136 20.24 3.94 17.75
CA ILE A 136 21.51 4.61 18.04
C ILE A 136 22.70 3.64 17.99
N SER A 137 22.54 2.42 18.49
CA SER A 137 23.60 1.40 18.45
C SER A 137 23.90 0.98 17.00
N VAL A 138 22.86 0.84 16.17
CA VAL A 138 23.01 0.56 14.74
C VAL A 138 23.76 1.69 14.04
N LEU A 139 23.35 2.94 14.25
CA LEU A 139 23.97 4.13 13.65
C LEU A 139 25.48 4.21 13.98
N LYS A 140 25.84 4.03 15.25
CA LYS A 140 27.23 4.07 15.70
C LYS A 140 28.06 2.94 15.10
N GLU A 141 27.55 1.72 15.08
CA GLU A 141 28.28 0.58 14.53
C GLU A 141 28.46 0.69 13.01
N VAL A 142 27.44 1.14 12.28
CA VAL A 142 27.54 1.38 10.84
C VAL A 142 28.58 2.45 10.53
N ALA A 143 28.57 3.57 11.25
CA ALA A 143 29.56 4.63 11.07
C ALA A 143 30.97 4.15 11.40
N ARG A 144 31.14 3.37 12.48
CA ARG A 144 32.42 2.76 12.86
C ARG A 144 32.96 1.87 11.74
N VAL A 145 32.17 0.89 11.29
CA VAL A 145 32.56 -0.03 10.21
C VAL A 145 32.87 0.73 8.92
N PHE A 146 32.12 1.79 8.63
CA PHE A 146 32.36 2.62 7.45
C PHE A 146 33.73 3.29 7.43
N HIS A 147 34.17 3.83 8.57
CA HIS A 147 35.44 4.54 8.68
C HIS A 147 36.64 3.63 8.98
N GLU A 148 36.45 2.59 9.80
CA GLU A 148 37.53 1.71 10.26
C GLU A 148 37.77 0.50 9.35
N GLU A 149 36.76 0.09 8.57
CA GLU A 149 36.80 -1.14 7.77
C GLU A 149 36.36 -0.92 6.30
N PRO A 150 36.97 0.04 5.57
CA PRO A 150 36.51 0.45 4.23
C PRO A 150 36.51 -0.69 3.21
N GLU A 151 37.45 -1.64 3.31
CA GLU A 151 37.46 -2.83 2.43
C GLU A 151 36.19 -3.67 2.59
N LYS A 152 35.64 -3.78 3.81
CA LYS A 152 34.37 -4.50 4.02
C LYS A 152 33.20 -3.77 3.36
N ILE A 153 33.18 -2.44 3.45
CA ILE A 153 32.16 -1.62 2.79
C ILE A 153 32.23 -1.78 1.28
N GLU A 154 33.41 -1.65 0.69
CA GLU A 154 33.60 -1.78 -0.76
C GLU A 154 33.19 -3.15 -1.27
N ASN A 155 33.57 -4.22 -0.57
CA ASN A 155 33.19 -5.58 -0.92
C ASN A 155 31.68 -5.79 -0.85
N ASN A 156 31.03 -5.34 0.23
CA ASN A 156 29.57 -5.45 0.36
C ASN A 156 28.85 -4.59 -0.69
N ALA A 157 29.31 -3.36 -0.90
CA ALA A 157 28.75 -2.45 -1.90
C ALA A 157 28.88 -3.03 -3.31
N ALA A 158 30.03 -3.58 -3.68
CA ALA A 158 30.23 -4.23 -4.97
C ALA A 158 29.33 -5.46 -5.13
N ALA A 159 29.21 -6.29 -4.09
CA ALA A 159 28.34 -7.46 -4.08
C ALA A 159 26.88 -7.06 -4.30
N LEU A 160 26.34 -6.12 -3.53
CA LEU A 160 24.95 -5.67 -3.67
C LEU A 160 24.71 -4.93 -4.99
N PHE A 161 25.64 -4.05 -5.39
CA PHE A 161 25.51 -3.30 -6.64
C PHE A 161 25.51 -4.20 -7.87
N SER A 162 26.21 -5.34 -7.83
CA SER A 162 26.17 -6.36 -8.89
C SER A 162 24.83 -7.12 -9.00
N HIS A 163 24.03 -7.13 -7.94
CA HIS A 163 22.68 -7.71 -7.92
C HIS A 163 21.61 -6.70 -8.35
N VAL A 164 21.83 -5.42 -8.07
CA VAL A 164 20.87 -4.33 -8.36
C VAL A 164 21.09 -3.71 -9.74
N SER A 165 22.33 -3.71 -10.25
CA SER A 165 22.61 -3.24 -11.60
C SER A 165 21.87 -4.13 -12.61
N PRO A 166 21.13 -3.55 -13.58
CA PRO A 166 20.50 -4.33 -14.62
C PRO A 166 21.59 -5.11 -15.34
N ARG A 167 21.66 -6.43 -15.12
CA ARG A 167 22.57 -7.29 -15.87
C ARG A 167 22.19 -7.15 -17.34
N PRO A 168 23.05 -6.58 -18.20
CA PRO A 168 22.82 -6.63 -19.63
C PRO A 168 22.92 -8.11 -20.01
N GLY A 169 21.80 -8.72 -20.41
CA GLY A 169 21.85 -10.00 -21.10
C GLY A 169 21.76 -11.27 -20.25
N ARG A 170 20.78 -11.36 -19.35
CA ARG A 170 20.10 -12.66 -19.14
C ARG A 170 18.66 -12.58 -19.66
N ARG A 171 18.52 -12.20 -20.94
CA ARG A 171 17.36 -12.67 -21.71
C ARG A 171 17.41 -14.19 -21.59
N ALA A 172 16.39 -14.81 -21.00
CA ALA A 172 16.21 -16.24 -21.15
C ALA A 172 16.35 -16.55 -22.65
N GLN A 173 17.28 -17.42 -23.02
CA GLN A 173 17.37 -17.88 -24.40
C GLN A 173 16.11 -18.71 -24.66
N GLY A 174 15.26 -18.23 -25.56
CA GLY A 174 14.02 -18.90 -25.95
C GLY A 174 12.80 -17.99 -25.90
N ASP A 175 11.86 -18.22 -26.81
CA ASP A 175 10.57 -17.53 -26.81
C ASP A 175 9.67 -18.03 -25.68
N ILE A 176 8.84 -17.14 -25.13
CA ILE A 176 7.78 -17.55 -24.19
C ILE A 176 6.73 -18.31 -24.99
N THR A 177 6.53 -19.58 -24.68
CA THR A 177 5.56 -20.46 -25.34
C THR A 177 4.25 -20.55 -24.54
N GLU A 178 3.18 -21.01 -25.18
CA GLU A 178 1.92 -21.33 -24.49
C GLU A 178 2.10 -22.33 -23.35
N ALA A 179 3.00 -23.31 -23.51
CA ALA A 179 3.31 -24.29 -22.47
C ALA A 179 3.90 -23.60 -21.24
N HIS A 180 4.81 -22.63 -21.41
CA HIS A 180 5.38 -21.88 -20.29
C HIS A 180 4.30 -21.11 -19.51
N ILE A 181 3.33 -20.51 -20.20
CA ILE A 181 2.23 -19.77 -19.56
C ILE A 181 1.32 -20.73 -18.78
N ALA A 182 0.95 -21.87 -19.39
CA ALA A 182 0.12 -22.87 -18.75
C ALA A 182 0.80 -23.50 -17.52
N ASP A 183 2.10 -23.79 -17.62
CA ASP A 183 2.90 -24.33 -16.52
C ASP A 183 2.99 -23.33 -15.36
N ALA A 184 3.26 -22.06 -15.67
CA ALA A 184 3.27 -20.98 -14.68
C ALA A 184 1.92 -20.85 -13.96
N ALA A 185 0.81 -20.91 -14.68
CA ALA A 185 -0.54 -20.87 -14.09
C ALA A 185 -0.78 -22.04 -13.12
N ARG A 186 -0.38 -23.27 -13.49
CA ARG A 186 -0.50 -24.44 -12.60
C ARG A 186 0.37 -24.30 -11.35
N SER A 187 1.62 -23.87 -11.50
CA SER A 187 2.54 -23.65 -10.37
C SER A 187 2.02 -22.57 -9.42
N LEU A 188 1.53 -21.44 -9.94
CA LEU A 188 0.97 -20.35 -9.13
C LEU A 188 -0.33 -20.77 -8.42
N THR A 189 -1.17 -21.57 -9.07
CA THR A 189 -2.39 -22.12 -8.46
C THR A 189 -2.06 -23.00 -7.24
N GLN A 190 -0.96 -23.76 -7.28
CA GLN A 190 -0.53 -24.60 -6.14
C GLN A 190 -0.08 -23.79 -4.92
N LEU A 191 0.38 -22.54 -5.12
CA LEU A 191 0.75 -21.62 -4.04
C LEU A 191 -0.46 -21.00 -3.35
N CYS A 192 -1.65 -21.11 -3.94
CA CYS A 192 -2.88 -20.56 -3.39
C CYS A 192 -3.31 -21.34 -2.13
N ASP A 193 -3.96 -20.62 -1.22
CA ASP A 193 -4.62 -21.17 -0.04
C ASP A 193 -5.96 -21.80 -0.46
N PRO A 194 -6.11 -23.14 -0.36
CA PRO A 194 -7.31 -23.82 -0.83
C PRO A 194 -8.54 -23.55 0.04
N HIS A 195 -8.39 -22.95 1.22
CA HIS A 195 -9.50 -22.66 2.12
C HIS A 195 -9.88 -21.19 2.07
N LYS A 196 -8.91 -20.31 2.27
CA LYS A 196 -9.11 -18.87 2.47
C LYS A 196 -8.81 -18.01 1.23
N GLY A 197 -8.35 -18.63 0.14
CA GLY A 197 -7.88 -17.91 -1.04
C GLY A 197 -6.66 -17.02 -0.74
N GLY A 198 -6.15 -16.32 -1.75
CA GLY A 198 -4.85 -15.66 -1.68
C GLY A 198 -3.70 -16.65 -1.75
N LEU A 199 -2.47 -16.14 -1.64
CA LEU A 199 -1.31 -16.97 -1.37
C LEU A 199 -1.34 -17.45 0.09
N ARG A 200 -0.70 -18.58 0.38
CA ARG A 200 -0.63 -19.14 1.74
C ARG A 200 0.19 -18.28 2.70
N GLY A 201 -0.19 -18.32 3.98
CA GLY A 201 0.55 -17.67 5.06
C GLY A 201 0.01 -16.28 5.42
N ALA A 202 0.75 -15.60 6.29
CA ALA A 202 0.55 -14.22 6.70
C ALA A 202 1.87 -13.46 6.51
N PRO A 203 1.86 -12.16 6.19
CA PRO A 203 0.68 -11.34 5.84
C PRO A 203 0.04 -11.76 4.49
N LYS A 204 -1.20 -11.34 4.22
CA LYS A 204 -1.90 -11.58 2.94
C LYS A 204 -2.12 -10.29 2.16
N PHE A 205 -1.58 -10.26 0.94
CA PHE A 205 -1.79 -9.20 -0.04
C PHE A 205 -2.78 -9.65 -1.12
N PRO A 206 -3.63 -8.74 -1.64
CA PRO A 206 -4.54 -9.04 -2.75
C PRO A 206 -3.85 -9.61 -4.00
N GLN A 207 -2.60 -9.22 -4.29
CA GLN A 207 -1.80 -9.69 -5.42
C GLN A 207 -2.57 -9.67 -6.76
N THR A 208 -3.30 -8.58 -7.01
CA THR A 208 -4.26 -8.49 -8.12
C THR A 208 -3.69 -8.82 -9.50
N PRO A 209 -2.44 -8.42 -9.87
CA PRO A 209 -1.84 -8.85 -11.14
C PRO A 209 -1.69 -10.37 -11.27
N LEU A 210 -1.33 -11.06 -10.18
CA LEU A 210 -1.21 -12.51 -10.16
C LEU A 210 -2.57 -13.17 -10.38
N PHE A 211 -3.61 -12.70 -9.69
CA PHE A 211 -4.96 -13.28 -9.86
C PHE A 211 -5.61 -12.89 -11.19
N ALA A 212 -5.29 -11.72 -11.76
CA ALA A 212 -5.68 -11.37 -13.11
C ALA A 212 -5.00 -12.29 -14.15
N PHE A 213 -3.72 -12.63 -13.95
CA PHE A 213 -3.03 -13.63 -14.76
C PHE A 213 -3.70 -15.01 -14.64
N LEU A 214 -3.93 -15.50 -13.42
CA LEU A 214 -4.59 -16.79 -13.18
C LEU A 214 -6.00 -16.81 -13.78
N TRP A 215 -6.76 -15.72 -13.67
CA TRP A 215 -8.09 -15.60 -14.23
C TRP A 215 -8.07 -15.74 -15.76
N ARG A 216 -7.19 -15.00 -16.43
CA ARG A 216 -7.04 -15.07 -17.89
C ARG A 216 -6.54 -16.44 -18.35
N ALA A 217 -5.62 -17.05 -17.60
CA ALA A 217 -5.15 -18.42 -17.88
C ALA A 217 -6.28 -19.44 -17.70
N ALA A 218 -7.10 -19.31 -16.65
CA ALA A 218 -8.25 -20.16 -16.42
C ALA A 218 -9.26 -20.12 -17.57
N LEU A 219 -9.56 -18.91 -18.08
CA LEU A 219 -10.44 -18.74 -19.25
C LEU A 219 -9.80 -19.30 -20.54
N ARG A 220 -8.51 -19.04 -20.76
CA ARG A 220 -7.80 -19.47 -21.98
C ARG A 220 -7.65 -20.98 -22.08
N TYR A 221 -7.38 -21.66 -20.97
CA TYR A 221 -7.03 -23.09 -20.94
C TYR A 221 -8.13 -23.97 -20.32
N GLY A 222 -9.23 -23.39 -19.84
CA GLY A 222 -10.29 -24.14 -19.15
C GLY A 222 -9.85 -24.72 -17.80
N ASP A 223 -8.89 -24.09 -17.11
CA ASP A 223 -8.36 -24.57 -15.83
C ASP A 223 -9.32 -24.25 -14.67
N ALA A 224 -10.11 -25.25 -14.27
CA ALA A 224 -11.07 -25.13 -13.18
C ALA A 224 -10.42 -24.84 -11.82
N SER A 225 -9.19 -25.32 -11.59
CA SER A 225 -8.49 -25.11 -10.32
C SER A 225 -8.04 -23.66 -10.19
N ALA A 226 -7.48 -23.10 -11.26
CA ALA A 226 -7.13 -21.68 -11.32
C ALA A 226 -8.38 -20.78 -11.18
N ARG A 227 -9.48 -21.15 -11.86
CA ARG A 227 -10.77 -20.45 -11.75
C ARG A 227 -11.27 -20.41 -10.30
N GLU A 228 -11.28 -21.56 -9.62
CA GLU A 228 -11.72 -21.67 -8.24
C GLU A 228 -10.81 -20.89 -7.29
N ALA A 229 -9.49 -20.93 -7.50
CA ALA A 229 -8.54 -20.17 -6.71
C ALA A 229 -8.80 -18.65 -6.79
N VAL A 230 -9.07 -18.11 -7.99
CA VAL A 230 -9.42 -16.69 -8.17
C VAL A 230 -10.73 -16.35 -7.48
N ILE A 231 -11.81 -17.10 -7.73
CA ILE A 231 -13.13 -16.83 -7.15
C ILE A 231 -13.04 -16.88 -5.62
N ARG A 232 -12.43 -17.91 -5.05
CA ARG A 232 -12.26 -18.07 -3.60
C ARG A 232 -11.49 -16.90 -3.00
N THR A 233 -10.42 -16.46 -3.66
CA THR A 233 -9.63 -15.30 -3.25
C THR A 233 -10.48 -14.04 -3.20
N LEU A 234 -11.18 -13.73 -4.29
CA LEU A 234 -12.01 -12.54 -4.37
C LEU A 234 -13.17 -12.59 -3.38
N THR A 235 -13.81 -13.74 -3.16
CA THR A 235 -14.87 -13.90 -2.16
C THR A 235 -14.36 -13.57 -0.76
N HIS A 236 -13.19 -14.08 -0.36
CA HIS A 236 -12.63 -13.78 0.97
C HIS A 236 -12.14 -12.34 1.10
N ILE A 237 -11.60 -11.73 0.04
CA ILE A 237 -11.27 -10.29 0.04
C ILE A 237 -12.55 -9.45 0.19
N CYS A 238 -13.61 -9.78 -0.55
CA CYS A 238 -14.88 -9.06 -0.57
C CYS A 238 -15.67 -9.18 0.75
N GLN A 239 -15.52 -10.30 1.45
CA GLN A 239 -16.15 -10.56 2.74
C GLN A 239 -15.22 -10.34 3.93
N GLY A 240 -13.93 -10.12 3.70
CA GLY A 240 -12.92 -9.88 4.73
C GLY A 240 -13.06 -8.52 5.39
N GLY A 241 -12.30 -8.32 6.47
CA GLY A 241 -12.11 -7.00 7.09
C GLY A 241 -11.22 -6.07 6.27
N ILE A 242 -10.55 -6.59 5.23
CA ILE A 242 -9.84 -5.78 4.22
C ILE A 242 -10.80 -4.88 3.42
N MET A 243 -12.05 -5.28 3.23
CA MET A 243 -13.08 -4.45 2.61
C MET A 243 -13.67 -3.51 3.67
N ASP A 244 -13.72 -2.21 3.38
CA ASP A 244 -14.51 -1.29 4.20
C ASP A 244 -15.99 -1.45 3.87
N HIS A 245 -16.65 -2.31 4.64
CA HIS A 245 -18.06 -2.62 4.44
C HIS A 245 -19.00 -1.43 4.62
N LEU A 246 -18.58 -0.32 5.26
CA LEU A 246 -19.43 0.87 5.39
C LEU A 246 -19.20 1.86 4.26
N GLY A 247 -17.93 2.21 4.02
CA GLY A 247 -17.54 3.29 3.11
C GLY A 247 -17.19 2.86 1.70
N GLY A 248 -17.00 1.57 1.46
CA GLY A 248 -16.45 1.05 0.21
C GLY A 248 -14.92 1.13 0.15
N GLY A 249 -14.37 0.45 -0.86
CA GLY A 249 -12.93 0.35 -1.07
C GLY A 249 -12.23 -0.63 -0.12
N PHE A 250 -11.03 -1.03 -0.53
CA PHE A 250 -10.21 -2.02 0.12
C PHE A 250 -8.99 -1.37 0.76
N ALA A 251 -8.67 -1.84 1.97
CA ALA A 251 -7.37 -1.64 2.58
C ALA A 251 -6.30 -2.42 1.83
N ARG A 252 -5.03 -2.06 2.02
CA ARG A 252 -3.92 -2.54 1.19
C ARG A 252 -3.67 -4.05 1.31
N TYR A 253 -3.64 -4.55 2.54
CA TYR A 253 -3.37 -5.96 2.84
C TYR A 253 -3.82 -6.30 4.27
N THR A 254 -3.76 -7.58 4.65
CA THR A 254 -4.01 -8.02 6.03
C THR A 254 -2.78 -8.62 6.68
N VAL A 255 -2.60 -8.37 7.99
CA VAL A 255 -1.51 -8.98 8.77
C VAL A 255 -1.74 -10.46 9.03
N ASP A 256 -3.01 -10.88 9.07
CA ASP A 256 -3.39 -12.26 9.30
C ASP A 256 -3.66 -13.02 7.99
N ALA A 257 -3.71 -14.35 8.08
CA ALA A 257 -3.94 -15.25 6.95
C ALA A 257 -5.43 -15.38 6.55
N GLY A 258 -6.34 -14.79 7.31
CA GLY A 258 -7.80 -14.88 7.19
C GLY A 258 -8.47 -13.72 6.48
N TRP A 259 -7.73 -12.69 6.05
CA TRP A 259 -8.28 -11.45 5.50
C TRP A 259 -9.10 -10.64 6.52
N LEU A 260 -8.81 -10.77 7.82
CA LEU A 260 -9.57 -10.09 8.88
C LEU A 260 -8.97 -8.74 9.27
N VAL A 261 -7.68 -8.69 9.58
CA VAL A 261 -7.01 -7.55 10.22
C VAL A 261 -6.23 -6.77 9.17
N PRO A 262 -6.76 -5.65 8.66
CA PRO A 262 -6.10 -4.88 7.62
C PRO A 262 -4.96 -4.04 8.20
N HIS A 263 -3.98 -3.74 7.34
CA HIS A 263 -3.29 -2.46 7.42
C HIS A 263 -4.17 -1.43 6.71
N PHE A 264 -4.78 -0.53 7.49
CA PHE A 264 -5.97 0.26 7.12
C PHE A 264 -5.75 1.32 6.03
N GLU A 265 -4.51 1.44 5.54
CA GLU A 265 -4.14 2.23 4.36
C GLU A 265 -5.00 1.84 3.15
N LYS A 266 -5.53 2.84 2.43
CA LYS A 266 -6.25 2.61 1.18
C LYS A 266 -5.55 3.28 0.01
N MET A 267 -5.13 2.47 -0.95
CA MET A 267 -4.40 2.92 -2.13
C MET A 267 -5.28 2.98 -3.37
N LEU A 268 -5.08 4.02 -4.19
CA LEU A 268 -5.77 4.18 -5.46
C LEU A 268 -5.50 2.98 -6.38
N TYR A 269 -4.24 2.58 -6.54
CA TYR A 269 -3.85 1.51 -7.48
C TYR A 269 -4.35 0.12 -7.05
N ASP A 270 -4.40 -0.17 -5.75
CA ASP A 270 -4.93 -1.45 -5.25
C ASP A 270 -6.44 -1.55 -5.52
N ASN A 271 -7.17 -0.47 -5.24
CA ASN A 271 -8.61 -0.39 -5.49
C ASN A 271 -8.95 -0.42 -6.98
N ALA A 272 -8.22 0.32 -7.81
CA ALA A 272 -8.42 0.31 -9.27
C ALA A 272 -8.25 -1.10 -9.85
N GLN A 273 -7.17 -1.79 -9.47
CA GLN A 273 -6.93 -3.16 -9.94
C GLN A 273 -7.99 -4.14 -9.44
N LEU A 274 -8.41 -4.04 -8.17
CA LEU A 274 -9.47 -4.90 -7.63
C LEU A 274 -10.81 -4.66 -8.32
N VAL A 275 -11.19 -3.41 -8.57
CA VAL A 275 -12.40 -3.06 -9.35
C VAL A 275 -12.35 -3.70 -10.74
N GLU A 276 -11.22 -3.59 -11.44
CA GLU A 276 -11.09 -4.18 -12.77
C GLU A 276 -11.16 -5.72 -12.74
N LEU A 277 -10.46 -6.37 -11.80
CA LEU A 277 -10.49 -7.83 -11.68
C LEU A 277 -11.87 -8.34 -11.26
N LEU A 278 -12.51 -7.72 -10.28
CA LEU A 278 -13.87 -8.07 -9.84
C LEU A 278 -14.87 -7.89 -10.98
N THR A 279 -14.74 -6.83 -11.78
CA THR A 279 -15.58 -6.60 -12.97
C THR A 279 -15.42 -7.75 -13.97
N SER A 280 -14.18 -8.13 -14.28
CA SER A 280 -13.92 -9.22 -15.24
C SER A 280 -14.45 -10.57 -14.73
N VAL A 281 -14.31 -10.87 -13.44
CA VAL A 281 -14.87 -12.10 -12.86
C VAL A 281 -16.39 -12.05 -12.82
N TRP A 282 -16.98 -10.89 -12.48
CA TRP A 282 -18.42 -10.71 -12.47
C TRP A 282 -19.04 -10.93 -13.86
N GLN A 283 -18.45 -10.40 -14.93
CA GLN A 283 -18.96 -10.57 -16.30
C GLN A 283 -19.09 -12.04 -16.71
N GLU A 284 -18.14 -12.89 -16.30
CA GLU A 284 -18.13 -14.32 -16.64
C GLU A 284 -18.97 -15.19 -15.68
N THR A 285 -19.23 -14.72 -14.46
CA THR A 285 -19.86 -15.54 -13.40
C THR A 285 -21.27 -15.10 -13.03
N GLY A 286 -21.60 -13.83 -13.20
CA GLY A 286 -22.83 -13.22 -12.69
C GLY A 286 -22.92 -13.16 -11.15
N GLU A 287 -21.83 -13.43 -10.42
CA GLU A 287 -21.86 -13.52 -8.96
C GLU A 287 -22.21 -12.16 -8.31
N ALA A 288 -23.38 -12.08 -7.67
CA ALA A 288 -23.94 -10.82 -7.17
C ALA A 288 -23.01 -10.09 -6.19
N LEU A 289 -22.27 -10.85 -5.35
CA LEU A 289 -21.28 -10.30 -4.42
C LEU A 289 -20.27 -9.39 -5.15
N PHE A 290 -19.66 -9.85 -6.24
CA PHE A 290 -18.62 -9.09 -6.93
C PHE A 290 -19.18 -7.81 -7.56
N GLY A 291 -20.39 -7.88 -8.12
CA GLY A 291 -21.07 -6.70 -8.65
C GLY A 291 -21.34 -5.63 -7.59
N GLU A 292 -21.80 -6.04 -6.40
CA GLU A 292 -22.04 -5.10 -5.31
C GLU A 292 -20.74 -4.47 -4.80
N ARG A 293 -19.68 -5.27 -4.63
CA ARG A 293 -18.37 -4.76 -4.19
C ARG A 293 -17.74 -3.81 -5.19
N VAL A 294 -17.94 -4.01 -6.50
CA VAL A 294 -17.52 -3.04 -7.52
C VAL A 294 -18.25 -1.71 -7.34
N ARG A 295 -19.58 -1.73 -7.18
CA ARG A 295 -20.37 -0.50 -6.97
C ARG A 295 -19.95 0.26 -5.71
N GLU A 296 -19.77 -0.44 -4.60
CA GLU A 296 -19.32 0.14 -3.33
C GLU A 296 -17.93 0.77 -3.45
N SER A 297 -17.00 0.09 -4.13
CA SER A 297 -15.62 0.58 -4.32
C SER A 297 -15.54 1.74 -5.32
N VAL A 298 -16.34 1.74 -6.40
CA VAL A 298 -16.43 2.90 -7.29
C VAL A 298 -17.07 4.09 -6.59
N ALA A 299 -18.11 3.87 -5.78
CA ALA A 299 -18.70 4.94 -4.97
C ALA A 299 -17.68 5.54 -3.99
N TRP A 300 -16.80 4.72 -3.39
CA TRP A 300 -15.68 5.21 -2.59
C TRP A 300 -14.68 6.03 -3.41
N LEU A 301 -14.25 5.55 -4.59
CA LEU A 301 -13.33 6.30 -5.47
C LEU A 301 -13.88 7.69 -5.81
N LEU A 302 -15.15 7.77 -6.20
CA LEU A 302 -15.79 9.03 -6.60
C LEU A 302 -16.01 9.99 -5.42
N ARG A 303 -16.29 9.46 -4.22
CA ARG A 303 -16.58 10.26 -3.02
C ARG A 303 -15.32 10.73 -2.31
N GLU A 304 -14.30 9.88 -2.21
CA GLU A 304 -13.15 10.09 -1.33
C GLU A 304 -11.87 10.45 -2.09
N MET A 305 -11.68 9.91 -3.30
CA MET A 305 -10.39 10.01 -4.00
C MET A 305 -10.40 11.01 -5.15
N ARG A 306 -11.58 11.38 -5.67
CA ARG A 306 -11.69 12.31 -6.79
C ARG A 306 -11.38 13.75 -6.35
N LEU A 307 -10.45 14.38 -7.04
CA LEU A 307 -10.11 15.78 -6.85
C LEU A 307 -11.00 16.71 -7.70
N PRO A 308 -11.23 17.97 -7.28
CA PRO A 308 -12.01 18.94 -8.04
C PRO A 308 -11.51 19.17 -9.48
N GLU A 309 -10.21 19.04 -9.70
CA GLU A 309 -9.56 19.21 -11.00
C GLU A 309 -9.81 18.04 -11.96
N GLY A 310 -10.29 16.90 -11.45
CA GLY A 310 -10.72 15.75 -12.22
C GLY A 310 -9.82 14.50 -12.13
N GLY A 311 -8.61 14.62 -11.59
CA GLY A 311 -7.74 13.48 -11.27
C GLY A 311 -8.16 12.79 -9.96
N PHE A 312 -7.49 11.67 -9.65
CA PHE A 312 -7.65 10.94 -8.39
C PHE A 312 -6.37 11.03 -7.55
N ALA A 313 -6.57 11.28 -6.26
CA ALA A 313 -5.56 11.29 -5.21
C ALA A 313 -4.94 9.91 -4.97
N SER A 314 -3.76 9.85 -4.34
CA SER A 314 -2.96 8.62 -4.27
C SER A 314 -3.45 7.68 -3.17
N SER A 315 -3.71 8.20 -1.96
CA SER A 315 -3.99 7.35 -0.80
C SER A 315 -4.75 8.03 0.35
N LEU A 316 -5.32 7.19 1.21
CA LEU A 316 -5.73 7.52 2.57
C LEU A 316 -4.83 6.77 3.55
N ASP A 317 -4.42 7.47 4.60
CA ASP A 317 -3.57 6.96 5.68
C ASP A 317 -4.23 5.80 6.43
N ALA A 318 -3.39 4.92 6.99
CA ALA A 318 -3.82 3.89 7.94
C ALA A 318 -4.15 4.51 9.31
N ASP A 319 -3.46 5.59 9.67
CA ASP A 319 -3.53 6.20 10.99
C ASP A 319 -4.56 7.34 11.05
N SER A 320 -5.27 7.41 12.17
CA SER A 320 -6.04 8.59 12.56
C SER A 320 -5.81 8.84 14.05
N GLU A 321 -5.56 10.10 14.42
CA GLU A 321 -5.17 10.48 15.79
C GLU A 321 -3.93 9.71 16.31
N GLY A 322 -3.01 9.31 15.41
CA GLY A 322 -1.79 8.56 15.75
C GLY A 322 -2.01 7.08 16.08
N GLU A 323 -3.19 6.54 15.77
CA GLU A 323 -3.55 5.13 16.00
C GLU A 323 -4.04 4.49 14.69
N GLU A 324 -3.40 3.39 14.29
CA GLU A 324 -3.77 2.63 13.09
C GLU A 324 -5.21 2.10 13.19
N GLY A 325 -6.02 2.35 12.16
CA GLY A 325 -7.37 1.78 12.06
C GLY A 325 -8.44 2.41 12.94
N ARG A 326 -8.09 3.34 13.84
CA ARG A 326 -9.01 4.00 14.77
C ARG A 326 -10.27 4.56 14.12
N PHE A 327 -10.12 5.15 12.93
CA PHE A 327 -11.26 5.67 12.15
C PHE A 327 -12.28 4.58 11.78
N TYR A 328 -11.80 3.36 11.51
CA TYR A 328 -12.57 2.28 10.89
C TYR A 328 -13.18 1.28 11.89
N VAL A 329 -12.55 1.07 13.04
CA VAL A 329 -12.98 0.05 14.01
C VAL A 329 -14.09 0.55 14.95
N TRP A 330 -14.83 -0.38 15.54
CA TRP A 330 -16.00 -0.10 16.38
C TRP A 330 -15.97 -0.85 17.71
N SER A 331 -16.75 -0.40 18.67
CA SER A 331 -17.24 -1.23 19.77
C SER A 331 -18.69 -1.64 19.53
N LEU A 332 -19.14 -2.72 20.19
CA LEU A 332 -20.54 -3.12 20.11
C LEU A 332 -21.47 -2.05 20.68
N ASP A 333 -21.04 -1.36 21.74
CA ASP A 333 -21.82 -0.29 22.37
C ASP A 333 -22.01 0.91 21.42
N GLU A 334 -21.00 1.25 20.61
CA GLU A 334 -21.15 2.27 19.56
C GLU A 334 -22.16 1.85 18.49
N ILE A 335 -22.15 0.58 18.08
CA ILE A 335 -23.10 0.05 17.09
C ILE A 335 -24.53 0.10 17.67
N ILE A 336 -24.73 -0.32 18.92
CA ILE A 336 -26.02 -0.25 19.62
C ILE A 336 -26.50 1.20 19.74
N ALA A 337 -25.62 2.13 20.09
CA ALA A 337 -25.98 3.54 20.23
C ALA A 337 -26.49 4.16 18.91
N VAL A 338 -25.99 3.69 17.76
CA VAL A 338 -26.38 4.20 16.43
C VAL A 338 -27.63 3.49 15.88
N LEU A 339 -27.72 2.17 16.06
CA LEU A 339 -28.75 1.34 15.42
C LEU A 339 -29.95 1.05 16.32
N GLY A 340 -29.77 1.08 17.65
CA GLY A 340 -30.72 0.51 18.61
C GLY A 340 -30.54 -1.01 18.74
N ASP A 341 -31.08 -1.59 19.82
CA ASP A 341 -30.78 -2.96 20.24
C ASP A 341 -31.13 -4.03 19.18
N GLU A 342 -32.30 -3.93 18.55
CA GLU A 342 -32.77 -4.94 17.59
C GLU A 342 -31.93 -4.92 16.30
N ASP A 343 -31.75 -3.73 15.71
CA ASP A 343 -30.98 -3.58 14.48
C ASP A 343 -29.51 -3.92 14.73
N ALA A 344 -28.95 -3.53 15.89
CA ALA A 344 -27.59 -3.88 16.27
C ALA A 344 -27.37 -5.38 16.41
N ALA A 345 -28.34 -6.13 16.97
CA ALA A 345 -28.24 -7.59 17.07
C ALA A 345 -28.20 -8.26 15.69
N SER A 346 -29.08 -7.82 14.77
CA SER A 346 -29.10 -8.32 13.39
C SER A 346 -27.81 -7.98 12.64
N PHE A 347 -27.35 -6.73 12.78
CA PHE A 347 -26.12 -6.26 12.15
C PHE A 347 -24.89 -7.01 12.69
N ALA A 348 -24.83 -7.22 14.00
CA ALA A 348 -23.75 -7.94 14.67
C ALA A 348 -23.61 -9.38 14.19
N ALA A 349 -24.73 -10.08 13.99
CA ALA A 349 -24.73 -11.43 13.43
C ALA A 349 -24.18 -11.46 12.00
N ALA A 350 -24.51 -10.46 11.18
CA ALA A 350 -24.05 -10.39 9.79
C ALA A 350 -22.56 -10.00 9.67
N TYR A 351 -22.05 -9.17 10.59
CA TYR A 351 -20.72 -8.54 10.52
C TYR A 351 -19.69 -9.04 11.54
N ASP A 352 -19.98 -10.15 12.22
CA ASP A 352 -19.13 -10.72 13.27
C ASP A 352 -18.78 -9.70 14.38
N ALA A 353 -19.75 -8.85 14.73
CA ALA A 353 -19.57 -7.79 15.72
C ALA A 353 -19.87 -8.32 17.13
N ARG A 354 -18.83 -8.63 17.92
CA ARG A 354 -18.99 -9.22 19.25
C ARG A 354 -18.59 -8.24 20.35
N LYS A 355 -19.14 -8.40 21.55
CA LYS A 355 -18.83 -7.53 22.70
C LYS A 355 -17.34 -7.50 23.04
N GLN A 356 -16.67 -8.64 22.96
CA GLN A 356 -15.22 -8.74 23.19
C GLN A 356 -14.34 -8.23 22.03
N GLY A 357 -14.95 -7.80 20.92
CA GLY A 357 -14.23 -7.52 19.68
C GLY A 357 -13.81 -8.78 18.91
N ASN A 358 -13.22 -8.55 17.74
CA ASN A 358 -12.54 -9.58 16.93
C ASN A 358 -11.07 -9.20 16.65
N TRP A 359 -10.61 -8.03 17.13
CA TRP A 359 -9.22 -7.59 17.11
C TRP A 359 -8.98 -6.59 18.23
N GLU A 360 -8.08 -6.89 19.17
CA GLU A 360 -7.63 -5.96 20.24
C GLU A 360 -8.76 -5.28 21.05
N GLY A 361 -9.85 -6.02 21.32
CA GLY A 361 -11.02 -5.49 22.03
C GLY A 361 -11.92 -4.57 21.18
N LYS A 362 -11.58 -4.40 19.90
CA LYS A 362 -12.33 -3.66 18.88
C LYS A 362 -12.94 -4.60 17.84
N ILE A 363 -13.84 -4.06 17.04
CA ILE A 363 -14.58 -4.77 16.00
C ILE A 363 -14.13 -4.23 14.65
N ILE A 364 -13.58 -5.13 13.85
CA ILE A 364 -13.41 -4.98 12.42
C ILE A 364 -14.63 -5.64 11.76
N LEU A 365 -15.44 -4.82 11.09
CA LEU A 365 -16.62 -5.32 10.39
C LEU A 365 -16.21 -6.24 9.25
N ASN A 366 -16.67 -7.48 9.29
CA ASN A 366 -16.36 -8.48 8.27
C ASN A 366 -17.50 -9.48 8.14
N ARG A 367 -17.60 -10.17 7.01
CA ARG A 367 -18.60 -11.20 6.74
C ARG A 367 -17.95 -12.54 6.41
N LEU A 368 -16.75 -12.84 6.96
CA LEU A 368 -16.01 -14.06 6.65
C LEU A 368 -16.78 -15.35 6.99
N GLY A 369 -17.78 -15.27 7.88
CA GLY A 369 -18.71 -16.35 8.18
C GLY A 369 -19.71 -16.68 7.05
N SER A 370 -19.84 -15.82 6.03
CA SER A 370 -20.70 -16.04 4.86
C SER A 370 -19.96 -15.78 3.55
N GLN A 371 -19.97 -16.76 2.65
CA GLN A 371 -19.33 -16.63 1.33
C GLN A 371 -20.25 -15.99 0.27
N ARG A 372 -21.51 -15.70 0.62
CA ARG A 372 -22.51 -15.12 -0.29
C ARG A 372 -23.24 -13.97 0.39
N LEU A 373 -23.89 -13.15 -0.43
CA LEU A 373 -24.88 -12.19 0.06
C LEU A 373 -26.09 -12.94 0.64
N GLY A 374 -26.78 -12.29 1.59
CA GLY A 374 -28.05 -12.74 2.15
C GLY A 374 -29.20 -12.57 1.17
N SER A 375 -30.43 -12.67 1.68
CA SER A 375 -31.61 -12.36 0.86
C SER A 375 -31.64 -10.88 0.47
N ASN A 376 -32.38 -10.52 -0.59
CA ASN A 376 -32.52 -9.11 -1.00
C ASN A 376 -33.09 -8.23 0.13
N GLU A 377 -34.00 -8.78 0.94
CA GLU A 377 -34.58 -8.08 2.09
C GLU A 377 -33.54 -7.86 3.20
N GLU A 378 -32.73 -8.89 3.48
CA GLU A 378 -31.63 -8.79 4.45
C GLU A 378 -30.59 -7.76 4.00
N GLU A 379 -30.14 -7.82 2.75
CA GLU A 379 -29.14 -6.90 2.22
C GLU A 379 -29.66 -5.45 2.13
N ALA A 380 -30.95 -5.26 1.84
CA ALA A 380 -31.58 -3.93 1.88
C ALA A 380 -31.58 -3.36 3.30
N ARG A 381 -31.98 -4.16 4.30
CA ARG A 381 -31.95 -3.74 5.71
C ARG A 381 -30.52 -3.45 6.18
N LEU A 382 -29.55 -4.32 5.85
CA LEU A 382 -28.15 -4.09 6.18
C LEU A 382 -27.60 -2.82 5.52
N LYS A 383 -28.01 -2.51 4.28
CA LYS A 383 -27.60 -1.27 3.59
C LYS A 383 -28.04 -0.01 4.34
N GLU A 384 -29.26 0.01 4.88
CA GLU A 384 -29.75 1.12 5.71
C GLU A 384 -28.95 1.26 7.01
N MET A 385 -28.67 0.15 7.69
CA MET A 385 -27.82 0.14 8.90
C MET A 385 -26.40 0.63 8.60
N ARG A 386 -25.81 0.17 7.49
CA ARG A 386 -24.49 0.63 7.04
C ARG A 386 -24.47 2.14 6.80
N ALA A 387 -25.52 2.71 6.22
CA ALA A 387 -25.61 4.15 5.98
C ALA A 387 -25.63 4.96 7.29
N LYS A 388 -26.40 4.51 8.30
CA LYS A 388 -26.42 5.14 9.64
C LYS A 388 -25.05 5.09 10.31
N LEU A 389 -24.38 3.94 10.26
CA LEU A 389 -23.03 3.78 10.82
C LEU A 389 -21.99 4.60 10.05
N LEU A 390 -22.09 4.69 8.73
CA LEU A 390 -21.22 5.54 7.92
C LEU A 390 -21.39 7.02 8.28
N GLU A 391 -22.61 7.49 8.48
CA GLU A 391 -22.88 8.85 8.94
C GLU A 391 -22.25 9.11 10.31
N ALA A 392 -22.42 8.20 11.27
CA ALA A 392 -21.77 8.32 12.57
C ALA A 392 -20.24 8.34 12.45
N ARG A 393 -19.65 7.47 11.62
CA ARG A 393 -18.20 7.43 11.37
C ARG A 393 -17.67 8.70 10.72
N SER A 394 -18.47 9.36 9.88
CA SER A 394 -18.07 10.58 9.16
C SER A 394 -17.74 11.76 10.08
N ARG A 395 -18.18 11.69 11.35
CA ARG A 395 -17.92 12.69 12.39
C ARG A 395 -16.61 12.45 13.16
N ARG A 396 -15.94 11.32 12.94
CA ARG A 396 -14.63 11.01 13.53
C ARG A 396 -13.51 11.80 12.82
N VAL A 397 -12.37 11.95 13.49
CA VAL A 397 -11.16 12.50 12.85
C VAL A 397 -10.77 11.58 11.70
N ARG A 398 -10.61 12.16 10.51
CA ARG A 398 -10.31 11.41 9.30
C ARG A 398 -8.82 11.03 9.24
N PRO A 399 -8.48 9.90 8.61
CA PRO A 399 -7.10 9.60 8.28
C PRO A 399 -6.48 10.68 7.38
N GLY A 400 -5.16 10.78 7.39
CA GLY A 400 -4.41 11.65 6.47
C GLY A 400 -4.79 11.38 5.01
N PHE A 401 -4.79 12.44 4.19
CA PHE A 401 -5.13 12.37 2.77
C PHE A 401 -3.92 12.80 1.94
N ASP A 402 -3.40 11.88 1.11
CA ASP A 402 -2.37 12.21 0.14
C ASP A 402 -3.04 12.61 -1.19
N ASP A 403 -3.17 13.94 -1.37
CA ASP A 403 -3.82 14.57 -2.51
C ASP A 403 -2.97 14.60 -3.79
N LYS A 404 -1.81 13.94 -3.78
CA LYS A 404 -0.94 13.80 -4.95
C LYS A 404 -1.61 12.94 -6.03
N VAL A 405 -1.51 13.41 -7.28
CA VAL A 405 -1.98 12.66 -8.45
C VAL A 405 -0.80 11.97 -9.12
N LEU A 406 -0.85 10.64 -9.23
CA LEU A 406 0.15 9.84 -9.92
C LEU A 406 -0.40 9.34 -11.27
N ALA A 407 0.33 9.58 -12.35
CA ALA A 407 -0.16 9.37 -13.71
C ALA A 407 -0.43 7.89 -14.02
N ASP A 408 0.44 7.00 -13.54
CA ASP A 408 0.31 5.56 -13.65
C ASP A 408 -0.89 5.02 -12.87
N TRP A 409 -1.09 5.47 -11.63
CA TRP A 409 -2.23 5.04 -10.79
C TRP A 409 -3.56 5.57 -11.32
N ASN A 410 -3.57 6.79 -11.85
CA ASN A 410 -4.71 7.33 -12.56
C ASN A 410 -4.97 6.56 -13.86
N GLY A 411 -3.93 6.13 -14.58
CA GLY A 411 -4.07 5.25 -15.74
C GLY A 411 -4.79 3.93 -15.41
N LEU A 412 -4.43 3.29 -14.29
CA LEU A 412 -5.13 2.10 -13.79
C LEU A 412 -6.59 2.41 -13.44
N THR A 413 -6.84 3.54 -12.77
CA THR A 413 -8.19 3.95 -12.37
C THR A 413 -9.08 4.26 -13.57
N ILE A 414 -8.55 4.95 -14.59
CA ILE A 414 -9.24 5.23 -15.85
C ILE A 414 -9.65 3.91 -16.53
N SER A 415 -8.73 2.94 -16.62
CA SER A 415 -9.02 1.61 -17.17
C SER A 415 -10.13 0.90 -16.39
N ALA A 416 -10.02 0.88 -15.06
CA ALA A 416 -10.99 0.23 -14.19
C ALA A 416 -12.38 0.85 -14.30
N LEU A 417 -12.49 2.19 -14.24
CA LEU A 417 -13.76 2.90 -14.35
C LEU A 417 -14.40 2.79 -15.74
N ALA A 418 -13.61 2.84 -16.82
CA ALA A 418 -14.12 2.67 -18.18
C ALA A 418 -14.67 1.26 -18.40
N LYS A 419 -13.93 0.22 -17.98
CA LYS A 419 -14.35 -1.18 -18.10
C LYS A 419 -15.55 -1.50 -17.22
N ALA A 420 -15.55 -1.06 -15.97
CA ALA A 420 -16.68 -1.22 -15.07
C ALA A 420 -17.91 -0.45 -15.59
N GLY A 421 -17.74 0.81 -16.00
CA GLY A 421 -18.83 1.63 -16.53
C GLY A 421 -19.49 0.98 -17.75
N GLN A 422 -18.70 0.41 -18.65
CA GLN A 422 -19.20 -0.37 -19.78
C GLN A 422 -19.93 -1.65 -19.33
N ALA A 423 -19.34 -2.42 -18.42
CA ALA A 423 -19.89 -3.71 -17.98
C ALA A 423 -21.21 -3.56 -17.21
N PHE A 424 -21.33 -2.52 -16.39
CA PHE A 424 -22.49 -2.27 -15.53
C PHE A 424 -23.51 -1.30 -16.16
N GLY A 425 -23.18 -0.66 -17.28
CA GLY A 425 -24.06 0.33 -17.95
C GLY A 425 -24.11 1.68 -17.21
N GLU A 426 -23.06 2.04 -16.49
CA GLU A 426 -22.98 3.21 -15.62
C GLU A 426 -22.23 4.36 -16.31
N ALA A 427 -22.97 5.26 -16.96
CA ALA A 427 -22.41 6.36 -17.75
C ALA A 427 -21.55 7.32 -16.90
N ASP A 428 -21.91 7.53 -15.64
CA ASP A 428 -21.18 8.42 -14.73
C ASP A 428 -19.76 7.90 -14.43
N TRP A 429 -19.56 6.58 -14.44
CA TRP A 429 -18.24 5.98 -14.22
C TRP A 429 -17.34 6.22 -15.43
N ILE A 430 -17.90 6.13 -16.65
CA ILE A 430 -17.20 6.46 -17.89
C ILE A 430 -16.84 7.94 -17.92
N ALA A 431 -17.78 8.83 -17.55
CA ALA A 431 -17.52 10.27 -17.47
C ALA A 431 -16.42 10.62 -16.45
N ALA A 432 -16.36 9.91 -15.32
CA ALA A 432 -15.26 10.06 -14.36
C ALA A 432 -13.91 9.61 -14.94
N ALA A 433 -13.89 8.51 -15.71
CA ALA A 433 -12.68 8.07 -16.43
C ALA A 433 -12.21 9.10 -17.47
N GLU A 434 -13.13 9.68 -18.24
CA GLU A 434 -12.83 10.74 -19.21
C GLU A 434 -12.29 12.01 -18.53
N SER A 435 -12.87 12.40 -17.39
CA SER A 435 -12.39 13.53 -16.58
C SER A 435 -10.95 13.31 -16.13
N ALA A 436 -10.62 12.13 -15.59
CA ALA A 436 -9.27 11.81 -15.15
C ALA A 436 -8.28 11.70 -16.32
N PHE A 437 -8.71 11.13 -17.45
CA PHE A 437 -7.89 11.08 -18.67
C PHE A 437 -7.54 12.50 -19.16
N ASN A 438 -8.53 13.39 -19.21
CA ASN A 438 -8.33 14.78 -19.57
C ASN A 438 -7.39 15.50 -18.60
N PHE A 439 -7.53 15.23 -17.30
CA PHE A 439 -6.60 15.75 -16.29
C PHE A 439 -5.16 15.31 -16.58
N VAL A 440 -4.90 14.00 -16.70
CA VAL A 440 -3.54 13.48 -16.95
C VAL A 440 -2.96 14.05 -18.24
N ARG A 441 -3.74 14.06 -19.33
CA ARG A 441 -3.28 14.54 -20.64
C ARG A 441 -2.95 16.04 -20.66
N THR A 442 -3.66 16.86 -19.87
CA THR A 442 -3.56 18.33 -19.95
C THR A 442 -2.74 18.94 -18.82
N ARG A 443 -2.77 18.37 -17.62
CA ARG A 443 -2.10 18.89 -16.42
C ARG A 443 -0.79 18.15 -16.12
N MET A 444 -0.69 16.88 -16.49
CA MET A 444 0.50 16.06 -16.23
C MET A 444 1.34 15.84 -17.48
N ASN A 445 1.31 16.77 -18.44
CA ASN A 445 2.10 16.68 -19.66
C ASN A 445 3.06 17.87 -19.80
N ARG A 446 4.32 17.57 -20.14
CA ARG A 446 5.33 18.56 -20.51
C ARG A 446 5.92 18.18 -21.86
N ALA A 447 5.52 18.91 -22.90
CA ALA A 447 5.79 18.58 -24.31
C ALA A 447 5.26 17.18 -24.69
N ASP A 448 6.15 16.23 -25.03
CA ASP A 448 5.80 14.86 -25.41
C ASP A 448 6.03 13.84 -24.28
N ARG A 449 6.16 14.30 -23.03
CA ARG A 449 6.41 13.43 -21.87
C ARG A 449 5.39 13.66 -20.77
N LEU A 450 4.81 12.56 -20.28
CA LEU A 450 4.01 12.56 -19.07
C LEU A 450 4.90 12.75 -17.85
N LEU A 451 4.48 13.64 -16.97
CA LEU A 451 5.00 13.77 -15.61
C LEU A 451 4.49 12.59 -14.78
N HIS A 452 5.30 12.14 -13.83
CA HIS A 452 4.93 11.04 -12.94
C HIS A 452 3.95 11.49 -11.84
N SER A 453 4.25 12.62 -11.21
CA SER A 453 3.51 13.17 -10.07
C SER A 453 3.03 14.60 -10.35
N TRP A 454 1.87 14.95 -9.80
CA TRP A 454 1.30 16.30 -9.79
C TRP A 454 0.71 16.61 -8.42
N ARG A 455 1.02 17.80 -7.91
CA ARG A 455 0.39 18.36 -6.71
C ARG A 455 0.51 19.88 -6.73
N ALA A 456 -0.63 20.58 -6.65
CA ALA A 456 -0.72 22.04 -6.55
C ALA A 456 -0.12 22.87 -7.73
N GLY A 457 0.02 22.29 -8.93
CA GLY A 457 0.39 23.04 -10.15
C GLY A 457 1.63 22.51 -10.84
#